data_AF-A0AAV7LIB9-F1
#
_entry.id   AF-A0AAV7LIB9-F1
#
_cell.length_a   1.000
_cell.length_b   1.000
_cell.length_c   1.000
_cell.angle_alpha   90.00
_cell.angle_beta   90.00
_cell.angle_gamma   90.00
#
_symmetry.space_group_name_H-M   'P 1'
#
loop_
_entity.id
_entity.type
_entity.pdbx_description
1 polymer ?
#
loop_
_entity_poly.entity_id
_entity_poly.type
_entity_poly.pdbx_seq_one_letter_code
_entity_poly.pdbx_strand_id
1 'polypeptide(L)'
;MSEKLTLEDMIKQLAEGQRHLQLVLEAHQREAKEDREALQSTLKSQATILANNQLVHETALQKLMDTIAASKVHPNVPSSVLQKFQEGEDPDSFFTNFERVASSTQWPDERWGQYIAPLLTGILQTAYQAANPGALEIG
;
A
#
# COMPACT_ATOMS: atom_id res chain seq x y z
N MET A 1 14.02 27.78 -79.57
CA MET A 1 15.14 26.82 -79.65
C MET A 1 14.96 25.86 -78.50
N SER A 2 14.54 24.64 -78.77
CA SER A 2 14.35 23.62 -77.74
C SER A 2 15.62 22.77 -77.73
N GLU A 3 16.47 22.98 -76.74
CA GLU A 3 17.63 22.12 -76.50
C GLU A 3 17.12 20.68 -76.31
N LYS A 4 17.51 19.81 -77.23
CA LYS A 4 17.07 18.42 -77.24
C LYS A 4 17.92 17.69 -76.21
N LEU A 5 17.32 17.42 -75.04
CA LEU A 5 17.97 16.72 -73.93
C LEU A 5 18.59 15.42 -74.45
N THR A 6 19.89 15.21 -74.22
CA THR A 6 20.58 14.02 -74.73
C THR A 6 20.28 12.81 -73.87
N LEU A 7 20.53 11.61 -74.39
CA LEU A 7 20.36 10.37 -73.63
C LEU A 7 21.26 10.34 -72.39
N GLU A 8 22.46 10.93 -72.48
CA GLU A 8 23.40 11.03 -71.36
C GLU A 8 22.85 11.94 -70.25
N ASP A 9 22.21 13.05 -70.61
CA ASP A 9 21.53 13.93 -69.66
C ASP A 9 20.37 13.21 -68.95
N MET A 10 19.59 12.41 -69.68
CA MET A 10 18.50 11.62 -69.10
C MET A 10 18.99 10.55 -68.13
N ILE A 11 20.08 9.85 -68.47
CA ILE A 11 20.70 8.83 -67.59
C ILE A 11 21.23 9.49 -66.32
N LYS A 12 21.88 10.65 -66.46
CA LYS A 12 22.40 11.41 -65.31
C LYS A 12 21.26 11.87 -64.40
N GLN A 13 20.20 12.44 -64.98
CA GLN A 13 19.03 12.90 -64.22
C GLN A 13 18.31 11.74 -63.51
N LEU A 14 18.26 10.55 -64.13
CA LEU A 14 17.70 9.35 -63.49
C LEU A 14 18.55 8.89 -62.30
N ALA A 15 19.87 8.86 -62.44
CA ALA A 15 20.79 8.51 -61.36
C ALA A 15 20.71 9.51 -60.20
N GLU A 16 20.60 10.80 -60.51
CA GLU A 16 20.39 11.86 -59.52
C GLU A 16 19.06 11.70 -58.78
N GLY A 17 17.99 11.37 -59.51
CA GLY A 17 16.68 11.07 -58.93
C GLY A 17 16.71 9.86 -57.99
N GLN A 18 17.38 8.77 -58.38
CA GLN A 18 17.56 7.58 -57.53
C GLN A 18 18.36 7.90 -56.26
N ARG A 19 19.43 8.69 -56.39
CA ARG A 19 20.24 9.12 -55.26
C ARG A 19 19.46 10.00 -54.29
N HIS A 20 18.65 10.91 -54.81
CA HIS A 20 17.80 11.76 -53.99
C HIS A 20 16.77 10.94 -53.22
N LEU A 21 16.11 9.98 -53.88
CA LEU A 21 15.15 9.09 -53.23
C LEU A 21 15.80 8.27 -52.10
N GLN A 22 17.02 7.78 -52.32
CA GLN A 22 17.76 7.05 -51.31
C GLN A 22 18.09 7.92 -50.09
N LEU A 23 18.55 9.16 -50.32
CA LEU A 23 18.82 10.11 -49.23
C LEU A 23 17.58 10.44 -48.41
N VAL A 24 16.43 10.63 -49.08
CA VAL A 24 15.15 10.90 -48.39
C VAL A 24 14.72 9.70 -47.55
N LEU A 25 14.86 8.48 -48.07
CA LEU A 25 14.55 7.26 -47.32
C LEU A 25 15.44 7.13 -46.08
N GLU A 26 16.75 7.35 -46.22
CA GLU A 26 17.70 7.29 -45.11
C GLU A 26 17.43 8.38 -44.08
N ALA A 27 17.13 9.61 -44.51
CA ALA A 27 16.77 10.70 -43.61
C ALA A 27 15.52 10.37 -42.80
N HIS A 28 14.49 9.82 -43.44
CA HIS A 28 13.25 9.45 -42.76
C HIS A 28 13.45 8.27 -41.80
N GLN A 29 14.28 7.29 -42.17
CA GLN A 29 14.65 6.20 -41.26
C GLN A 29 15.44 6.71 -40.06
N ARG A 30 16.33 7.69 -40.26
CA ARG A 30 17.11 8.31 -39.21
C ARG A 30 16.20 9.04 -38.22
N GLU A 31 15.29 9.87 -38.73
CA GLU A 31 14.29 10.58 -37.93
C GLU A 31 13.43 9.60 -37.11
N ALA A 32 12.89 8.57 -37.76
CA ALA A 32 12.10 7.54 -37.07
C ALA A 32 12.91 6.79 -36.00
N LYS A 33 14.22 6.60 -36.22
CA LYS A 33 15.10 5.99 -35.23
C LYS A 33 15.32 6.93 -34.05
N GLU A 34 15.59 8.21 -34.30
CA GLU A 34 15.77 9.24 -33.28
C GLU A 34 14.52 9.39 -32.42
N ASP A 35 13.33 9.44 -33.04
CA ASP A 35 12.04 9.49 -32.34
C ASP A 35 11.83 8.25 -31.44
N ARG A 36 12.18 7.07 -31.96
CA ARG A 36 12.10 5.82 -31.19
C ARG A 36 13.07 5.81 -30.02
N GLU A 37 14.29 6.31 -30.22
CA GLU A 37 15.31 6.41 -29.16
C GLU A 37 14.91 7.43 -28.09
N ALA A 38 14.33 8.57 -28.50
CA ALA A 38 13.78 9.57 -27.59
C ALA A 38 12.63 8.99 -26.75
N LEU A 39 11.66 8.32 -27.39
CA LEU A 39 10.56 7.66 -26.69
C LEU A 39 11.06 6.57 -25.74
N GLN A 40 12.04 5.78 -26.15
CA GLN A 40 12.64 4.76 -25.30
C GLN A 40 13.33 5.39 -24.08
N SER A 41 14.05 6.49 -24.26
CA SER A 41 14.67 7.25 -23.17
C SER A 41 13.61 7.74 -22.17
N THR A 42 12.50 8.31 -22.68
CA THR A 42 11.38 8.77 -21.86
C THR A 42 10.67 7.63 -21.12
N LEU A 43 10.52 6.46 -21.74
CA LEU A 43 9.94 5.29 -21.05
C LEU A 43 10.87 4.76 -19.96
N LYS A 44 12.18 4.72 -20.22
CA LYS A 44 13.17 4.31 -19.22
C LYS A 44 13.17 5.25 -18.02
N SER A 45 13.17 6.57 -18.23
CA SER A 45 13.14 7.53 -17.13
C SER A 45 11.85 7.43 -16.31
N GLN A 46 10.69 7.26 -16.95
CA GLN A 46 9.43 7.01 -16.25
C GLN A 46 9.46 5.72 -15.44
N ALA A 47 9.98 4.62 -16.00
CA ALA A 47 10.11 3.36 -15.28
C ALA A 47 11.01 3.49 -14.04
N THR A 48 12.11 4.25 -14.13
CA THR A 48 12.97 4.56 -12.99
C THR A 48 12.24 5.35 -11.91
N ILE A 49 11.44 6.37 -12.29
CA ILE A 49 10.65 7.15 -11.33
C ILE A 49 9.64 6.26 -10.60
N LEU A 50 8.93 5.40 -11.34
CA LEU A 50 7.97 4.47 -10.76
C LEU A 50 8.64 3.49 -9.78
N ALA A 51 9.79 2.92 -10.15
CA ALA A 51 10.54 2.01 -9.29
C ALA A 51 11.00 2.70 -7.98
N ASN A 52 11.50 3.93 -8.07
CA ASN A 52 11.90 4.69 -6.89
C ASN A 52 10.71 4.99 -5.96
N ASN A 53 9.57 5.39 -6.53
CA ASN A 53 8.37 5.65 -5.74
C ASN A 53 7.86 4.37 -5.03
N GLN A 54 7.92 3.22 -5.72
CA GLN A 54 7.60 1.92 -5.11
C GLN A 54 8.55 1.57 -3.97
N LEU A 55 9.86 1.72 -4.16
CA LEU A 55 10.85 1.45 -3.12
C LEU A 55 10.65 2.35 -1.90
N VAL A 56 10.33 3.64 -2.11
CA VAL A 56 10.02 4.57 -1.02
C VAL A 56 8.77 4.12 -0.25
N HIS A 57 7.73 3.67 -0.96
CA HIS A 57 6.52 3.16 -0.33
C HIS A 57 6.80 1.89 0.49
N GLU A 58 7.53 0.93 -0.06
CA GLU A 58 7.91 -0.31 0.63
C GLU A 58 8.78 -0.02 1.87
N THR A 59 9.75 0.89 1.74
CA THR A 59 10.58 1.34 2.85
C THR A 59 9.74 2.02 3.95
N ALA A 60 8.73 2.80 3.57
CA ALA A 60 7.83 3.44 4.52
C ALA A 60 6.97 2.40 5.27
N LEU A 61 6.46 1.39 4.58
CA LEU A 61 5.73 0.28 5.19
C LEU A 61 6.62 -0.49 6.16
N GLN A 62 7.85 -0.81 5.76
CA GLN A 62 8.81 -1.51 6.63
C GLN A 62 9.09 -0.69 7.90
N LYS A 63 9.35 0.61 7.76
CA LYS A 63 9.54 1.50 8.93
C LYS A 63 8.33 1.53 9.86
N LEU A 64 7.11 1.49 9.32
CA LEU A 64 5.89 1.40 10.14
C LEU A 64 5.82 0.05 10.88
N MET A 65 6.13 -1.04 10.20
CA MET A 65 6.18 -2.38 10.82
C MET A 65 7.24 -2.46 11.92
N ASP A 66 8.44 -1.91 11.69
CA ASP A 66 9.49 -1.80 12.71
C ASP A 66 9.06 -0.91 13.88
N THR A 67 8.34 0.18 13.61
CA THR A 67 7.80 1.05 14.67
C THR A 67 6.75 0.33 15.49
N ILE A 68 5.88 -0.47 14.86
CA ILE A 68 4.89 -1.31 15.54
C ILE A 68 5.56 -2.44 16.31
N ALA A 69 6.60 -3.07 15.77
CA ALA A 69 7.34 -4.15 16.43
C ALA A 69 8.20 -3.64 17.60
N ALA A 70 8.80 -2.46 17.47
CA ALA A 70 9.56 -1.80 18.53
C ALA A 70 8.64 -1.18 19.60
N SER A 71 7.42 -0.81 19.21
CA SER A 71 6.40 -0.42 20.16
C SER A 71 5.88 -1.68 20.85
N LYS A 72 6.22 -1.86 22.13
CA LYS A 72 5.50 -2.76 23.04
C LYS A 72 4.09 -2.22 23.24
N VAL A 73 3.26 -2.23 22.19
CA VAL A 73 1.82 -2.03 22.31
C VAL A 73 1.30 -3.28 22.97
N HIS A 74 1.37 -3.31 24.31
CA HIS A 74 0.32 -3.99 25.05
C HIS A 74 -1.00 -3.54 24.42
N PRO A 75 -1.95 -4.45 24.12
CA PRO A 75 -3.29 -4.02 23.77
C PRO A 75 -3.67 -3.03 24.86
N ASN A 76 -3.84 -1.77 24.46
CA ASN A 76 -4.20 -0.69 25.36
C ASN A 76 -5.64 -0.99 25.76
N VAL A 77 -5.81 -1.91 26.70
CA VAL A 77 -6.90 -1.81 27.65
C VAL A 77 -6.58 -0.49 28.32
N PRO A 78 -7.38 0.56 28.12
CA PRO A 78 -7.23 1.76 28.91
C PRO A 78 -7.59 1.34 30.34
N SER A 79 -6.56 0.89 31.07
CA SER A 79 -6.62 0.56 32.49
C SER A 79 -7.07 1.77 33.32
N SER A 80 -7.10 2.95 32.69
CA SER A 80 -7.60 4.22 33.21
C SER A 80 -9.10 4.50 32.98
N VAL A 81 -9.83 3.72 32.16
CA VAL A 81 -11.24 4.06 31.82
C VAL A 81 -12.25 3.16 32.54
N LEU A 82 -11.94 1.88 32.78
CA LEU A 82 -12.84 0.98 33.49
C LEU A 82 -12.33 0.72 34.90
N GLN A 83 -13.10 1.15 35.90
CA GLN A 83 -12.87 0.78 37.29
C GLN A 83 -13.19 -0.69 37.50
N LYS A 84 -12.50 -1.33 38.45
CA LYS A 84 -12.85 -2.68 38.90
C LYS A 84 -14.22 -2.65 39.56
N PHE A 85 -15.01 -3.70 39.34
CA PHE A 85 -16.25 -3.91 40.05
C PHE A 85 -16.00 -3.80 41.56
N GLN A 86 -16.82 -2.99 42.25
CA GLN A 86 -16.76 -2.83 43.69
C GLN A 86 -17.90 -3.63 44.34
N GLU A 87 -17.62 -4.34 45.43
CA GLU A 87 -18.64 -5.08 46.17
C GLU A 87 -19.66 -4.10 46.77
N GLY A 88 -20.82 -3.97 46.12
CA GLY A 88 -21.86 -2.97 46.42
C GLY A 88 -22.30 -2.15 45.20
N GLU A 89 -21.56 -2.24 44.09
CA GLU A 89 -22.00 -1.69 42.79
C GLU A 89 -23.04 -2.61 42.15
N ASP A 90 -24.00 -2.01 41.45
CA ASP A 90 -25.03 -2.73 40.72
C ASP A 90 -24.41 -3.40 39.46
N PRO A 91 -24.54 -4.73 39.32
CA PRO A 91 -23.89 -5.47 38.24
C PRO A 91 -24.35 -5.01 36.85
N ASP A 92 -25.64 -4.71 36.65
CA ASP A 92 -26.17 -4.20 35.39
C ASP A 92 -25.55 -2.85 34.99
N SER A 93 -25.35 -1.97 35.97
CA SER A 93 -24.69 -0.67 35.79
C SER A 93 -23.22 -0.84 35.37
N PHE A 94 -22.50 -1.80 35.96
CA PHE A 94 -21.14 -2.14 35.59
C PHE A 94 -21.03 -2.64 34.15
N PHE A 95 -21.86 -3.62 33.77
CA PHE A 95 -21.86 -4.16 32.39
C PHE A 95 -22.29 -3.12 31.36
N THR A 96 -23.24 -2.24 31.70
CA THR A 96 -23.65 -1.13 30.83
C THR A 96 -22.49 -0.17 30.56
N ASN A 97 -21.68 0.14 31.59
CA ASN A 97 -20.51 1.00 31.42
C ASN A 97 -19.42 0.29 30.60
N PHE A 98 -19.22 -1.01 30.84
CA PHE A 98 -18.31 -1.84 30.06
C PHE A 98 -18.69 -1.86 28.57
N GLU A 99 -19.95 -2.15 28.24
CA GLU A 99 -20.45 -2.22 26.86
C GLU A 99 -20.35 -0.87 26.15
N ARG A 100 -20.65 0.22 26.87
CA ARG A 100 -20.49 1.58 26.35
C ARG A 100 -19.04 1.88 25.98
N VAL A 101 -18.10 1.54 26.86
CA VAL A 101 -16.67 1.73 26.59
C VAL A 101 -16.25 0.84 25.42
N ALA A 102 -16.56 -0.46 25.48
CA ALA A 102 -16.22 -1.43 24.44
C ALA A 102 -16.74 -1.02 23.05
N SER A 103 -17.98 -0.52 22.98
CA SER A 103 -18.59 0.00 21.74
C SER A 103 -17.92 1.27 21.24
N SER A 104 -17.62 2.21 22.15
CA SER A 104 -16.94 3.47 21.82
C SER A 104 -15.51 3.25 21.30
N THR A 105 -14.81 2.24 21.83
CA THR A 105 -13.45 1.87 21.42
C THR A 105 -13.41 0.73 20.38
N GLN A 106 -14.56 0.31 19.87
CA GLN A 106 -14.69 -0.75 18.86
C GLN A 106 -13.93 -2.04 19.22
N TRP A 107 -14.09 -2.52 20.46
CA TRP A 107 -13.47 -3.78 20.87
C TRP A 107 -14.15 -4.98 20.20
N PRO A 108 -13.38 -5.96 19.70
CA PRO A 108 -13.94 -7.17 19.13
C PRO A 108 -14.62 -8.02 20.22
N ASP A 109 -15.87 -8.42 19.99
CA ASP A 109 -16.72 -9.17 20.93
C ASP A 109 -16.04 -10.43 21.48
N GLU A 110 -15.25 -11.11 20.64
CA GLU A 110 -14.48 -12.31 20.99
C GLU A 110 -13.46 -12.09 22.13
N ARG A 111 -13.04 -10.83 22.37
CA ARG A 111 -12.07 -10.48 23.42
C ARG A 111 -12.71 -9.84 24.65
N TRP A 112 -14.01 -9.58 24.65
CA TRP A 112 -14.68 -8.94 25.79
C TRP A 112 -14.51 -9.74 27.09
N GLY A 113 -14.59 -11.08 27.01
CA GLY A 113 -14.34 -11.97 28.14
C GLY A 113 -12.94 -11.84 28.75
N GLN A 114 -11.92 -11.53 27.94
CA GLN A 114 -10.55 -11.34 28.41
C GLN A 114 -10.36 -9.99 29.11
N TYR A 115 -11.12 -8.97 28.69
CA TYR A 115 -11.06 -7.64 29.29
C TYR A 115 -11.88 -7.53 30.57
N ILE A 116 -13.01 -8.25 30.67
CA ILE A 116 -13.89 -8.18 31.83
C ILE A 116 -13.37 -9.03 33.00
N ALA A 117 -12.73 -10.18 32.72
CA ALA A 117 -12.22 -11.09 33.74
C ALA A 117 -11.33 -10.43 34.82
N PRO A 118 -10.34 -9.56 34.50
CA PRO A 118 -9.53 -8.88 35.52
C PRO A 118 -10.26 -7.70 36.22
N LEU A 119 -11.43 -7.28 35.73
CA LEU A 119 -12.22 -6.19 36.30
C LEU A 119 -13.29 -6.69 37.28
N LEU A 120 -13.69 -7.97 37.17
CA LEU A 120 -14.59 -8.61 38.13
C LEU A 120 -13.86 -8.92 39.44
N THR A 121 -14.52 -8.66 40.57
CA THR A 121 -14.03 -8.97 41.91
C THR A 121 -15.10 -9.70 42.71
N GLY A 122 -14.69 -10.42 43.76
CA GLY A 122 -15.61 -11.09 44.69
C GLY A 122 -16.56 -12.07 44.00
N ILE A 123 -17.86 -11.91 44.27
CA ILE A 123 -18.92 -12.84 43.82
C ILE A 123 -19.03 -12.94 42.29
N LEU A 124 -18.85 -11.83 41.56
CA LEU A 124 -18.94 -11.85 40.10
C LEU A 124 -17.76 -12.60 39.46
N GLN A 125 -16.58 -12.52 40.06
CA GLN A 125 -15.42 -13.29 39.61
C GLN A 125 -15.67 -14.79 39.77
N THR A 126 -16.23 -15.20 40.93
CA THR A 126 -16.59 -16.60 41.19
C THR A 126 -17.69 -17.09 40.24
N ALA A 127 -18.72 -16.27 39.98
CA ALA A 127 -19.79 -16.60 39.04
C ALA A 127 -19.26 -16.74 37.61
N TYR A 128 -18.36 -15.83 37.18
CA TYR A 128 -17.72 -15.91 35.87
C TYR A 128 -16.87 -17.17 35.71
N GLN A 129 -16.09 -17.53 36.74
CA GLN A 129 -15.30 -18.78 36.75
C GLN A 129 -16.19 -20.03 36.69
N ALA A 130 -17.30 -20.04 37.42
CA ALA A 130 -18.26 -21.14 37.40
C ALA A 130 -18.98 -21.28 36.05
N ALA A 131 -19.24 -20.15 35.37
CA ALA A 131 -19.89 -20.12 34.06
C ALA A 131 -18.94 -20.42 32.90
N ASN A 132 -17.63 -20.25 33.08
CA ASN A 132 -16.62 -20.49 32.04
C ASN A 132 -15.49 -21.42 32.53
N PRO A 133 -15.75 -22.73 32.71
CA PRO A 133 -14.78 -23.68 33.24
C PRO A 133 -13.57 -23.94 32.32
N GLY A 134 -13.55 -23.40 31.10
CA GLY A 134 -12.45 -23.52 30.13
C GLY A 134 -11.41 -22.40 30.15
N ALA A 135 -11.55 -21.38 31.01
CA ALA A 135 -10.67 -20.20 31.00
C ALA A 135 -9.31 -20.39 31.72
N LEU A 136 -9.01 -21.59 32.25
CA LEU A 136 -7.80 -21.89 33.03
C LEU A 136 -6.97 -23.08 32.51
N GLU A 137 -7.07 -23.48 31.24
CA GLU A 137 -6.03 -24.31 30.63
C GLU A 137 -4.95 -23.45 29.98
N ILE A 138 -4.13 -22.77 30.79
CA ILE A 138 -2.74 -22.47 30.41
C ILE A 138 -1.86 -22.77 31.63
N GLY A 139 -1.22 -23.94 31.59
CA GLY A 139 -0.05 -24.27 32.39
C GLY A 139 1.24 -23.76 31.74
#